data_AF-A0A5I4V6A0-F1
#
_entry.id   AF-A0A5I4V6A0-F1
#
_cell.length_a   1.000
_cell.length_b   1.000
_cell.length_c   1.000
_cell.angle_alpha   90.00
_cell.angle_beta   90.00
_cell.angle_gamma   90.00
#
_symmetry.space_group_name_H-M   'P 1'
#
loop_
_entity.id
_entity.type
_entity.pdbx_description
1 polymer ?
#
loop_
_entity_poly.entity_id
_entity_poly.type
_entity_poly.pdbx_seq_one_letter_code
_entity_poly.pdbx_strand_id
1 'polypeptide(L)'
;MALTIKGLNTGVIRHNDKFIALALKVKSLRNKETLLFFPVLALRDLLIGLEHRLYLQHSLPEQEQEKRQKAKSSHVLKMHENIPAILREELENADVNQRVESLALSDNTEKVLTFTLKLHNGSHLDLQVGEWQVEVLVMAIIHAINNAEMRELALRISSMLDFLPLYDADCLENGNIEFDTYNQPDWKHNLYNHYLALVYRYTDEAGQSHDCGTIIKTRSQSGSKEAEAISRRLLNFSPRLKKLEGKPCKVFVRTLGTGKAARLTQDQCMRALHNLRMASSQEKR
;
A
#
# COMPACT_ATOMS: atom_id res chain seq x y z
N MET A 1 10.85 12.96 18.25
CA MET A 1 11.50 14.16 17.64
C MET A 1 10.95 14.27 16.23
N ALA A 2 10.56 15.46 15.78
CA ALA A 2 9.99 15.65 14.43
C ALA A 2 11.06 16.06 13.40
N LEU A 3 11.06 15.38 12.27
CA LEU A 3 11.89 15.60 11.10
C LEU A 3 11.01 16.15 9.97
N THR A 4 10.93 17.48 9.90
CA THR A 4 10.22 18.19 8.82
C THR A 4 11.13 18.39 7.62
N ILE A 5 10.70 17.95 6.45
CA ILE A 5 11.50 17.94 5.23
C ILE A 5 11.71 19.37 4.71
N LYS A 6 12.96 19.76 4.48
CA LYS A 6 13.36 20.96 3.71
C LYS A 6 13.82 20.58 2.30
N GLY A 7 14.57 19.48 2.20
CA GLY A 7 15.01 18.86 0.96
C GLY A 7 15.28 17.38 1.21
N LEU A 8 15.30 16.58 0.14
CA LEU A 8 15.49 15.14 0.24
C LEU A 8 16.30 14.60 -0.93
N ASN A 9 16.91 13.46 -0.72
CA ASN A 9 17.55 12.65 -1.74
C ASN A 9 17.32 11.17 -1.43
N THR A 10 17.28 10.34 -2.46
CA THR A 10 17.00 8.91 -2.34
C THR A 10 17.98 8.08 -3.15
N GLY A 11 18.40 6.95 -2.60
CA GLY A 11 19.20 5.94 -3.28
C GLY A 11 18.72 4.54 -2.91
N VAL A 12 19.19 3.54 -3.65
CA VAL A 12 18.91 2.13 -3.35
C VAL A 12 20.18 1.45 -2.88
N ILE A 13 20.07 0.74 -1.75
CA ILE A 13 21.07 -0.20 -1.28
C ILE A 13 20.65 -1.58 -1.77
N ARG A 14 21.54 -2.23 -2.50
CA ARG A 14 21.33 -3.56 -3.06
C ARG A 14 22.55 -4.45 -2.82
N HIS A 15 22.30 -5.75 -2.74
CA HIS A 15 23.34 -6.77 -2.76
C HIS A 15 23.08 -7.67 -3.95
N ASN A 16 23.95 -7.59 -4.96
CA ASN A 16 23.68 -8.11 -6.31
C ASN A 16 22.33 -7.56 -6.82
N ASP A 17 21.44 -8.42 -7.30
CA ASP A 17 20.13 -8.04 -7.83
C ASP A 17 19.04 -7.98 -6.75
N LYS A 18 19.41 -8.10 -5.47
CA LYS A 18 18.47 -8.10 -4.36
C LYS A 18 18.41 -6.72 -3.71
N PHE A 19 17.20 -6.17 -3.65
CA PHE A 19 16.90 -4.98 -2.87
C PHE A 19 17.13 -5.25 -1.38
N ILE A 20 17.89 -4.37 -0.73
CA ILE A 20 18.10 -4.41 0.72
C ILE A 20 17.28 -3.31 1.40
N ALA A 21 17.47 -2.05 0.97
CA ALA A 21 16.74 -0.91 1.51
C ALA A 21 16.79 0.28 0.55
N LEU A 22 15.80 1.18 0.69
CA LEU A 22 15.88 2.52 0.15
C LEU A 22 16.59 3.41 1.18
N ALA A 23 17.66 4.08 0.78
CA ALA A 23 18.30 5.14 1.55
C ALA A 23 17.56 6.46 1.29
N LEU A 24 16.96 7.06 2.32
CA LEU A 24 16.31 8.36 2.27
C LEU A 24 17.10 9.35 3.11
N LYS A 25 17.77 10.29 2.45
CA LYS A 25 18.48 11.39 3.11
C LYS A 25 17.58 12.61 3.15
N VAL A 26 17.30 13.11 4.35
CA VAL A 26 16.45 14.28 4.57
C VAL A 26 17.27 15.40 5.18
N LYS A 27 17.22 16.57 4.56
CA LYS A 27 17.66 17.82 5.17
C LYS A 27 16.47 18.45 5.88
N SER A 28 16.59 18.63 7.19
CA SER A 28 15.54 19.24 8.01
C SER A 28 15.49 20.76 7.87
N LEU A 29 14.40 21.39 8.36
CA LEU A 29 14.30 22.86 8.44
C LEU A 29 15.44 23.50 9.27
N ARG A 30 16.03 22.76 10.21
CA ARG A 30 17.18 23.19 11.02
C ARG A 30 18.53 22.96 10.32
N ASN A 31 18.52 22.63 9.02
CA ASN A 31 19.67 22.23 8.21
C ASN A 31 20.44 20.99 8.71
N LYS A 32 19.90 20.26 9.69
CA LYS A 32 20.45 18.94 10.08
C LYS A 32 20.04 17.92 9.03
N GLU A 33 21.01 17.13 8.56
CA GLU A 33 20.78 16.01 7.65
C GLU A 33 20.59 14.71 8.44
N THR A 34 19.72 13.83 7.96
CA THR A 34 19.43 12.53 8.56
C THR A 34 19.25 11.52 7.45
N LEU A 35 19.99 10.42 7.51
CA LEU A 35 19.91 9.32 6.56
C LEU A 35 19.15 8.16 7.20
N LEU A 36 18.06 7.75 6.57
CA LEU A 36 17.18 6.67 7.03
C LEU A 36 17.20 5.52 6.02
N PHE A 37 17.09 4.29 6.50
CA PHE A 37 17.06 3.11 5.64
C PHE A 37 15.70 2.42 5.74
N PHE A 38 15.00 2.29 4.61
CA PHE A 38 13.68 1.69 4.50
C PHE A 38 13.76 0.32 3.82
N PRO A 39 13.69 -0.79 4.59
CA PRO A 39 13.43 -2.12 4.03
C PRO A 39 12.09 -2.16 3.28
N VAL A 40 11.89 -3.19 2.46
CA VAL A 40 10.73 -3.28 1.56
C VAL A 40 9.37 -3.12 2.25
N LEU A 41 9.20 -3.67 3.46
CA LEU A 41 7.94 -3.58 4.19
C LEU A 41 7.67 -2.16 4.71
N ALA A 42 8.69 -1.51 5.29
CA ALA A 42 8.58 -0.13 5.75
C ALA A 42 8.38 0.84 4.57
N LEU A 43 9.05 0.58 3.44
CA LEU A 43 8.88 1.34 2.20
C LEU A 43 7.47 1.21 1.63
N ARG A 44 6.92 -0.01 1.59
CA ARG A 44 5.54 -0.24 1.18
C ARG A 44 4.58 0.55 2.08
N ASP A 45 4.76 0.49 3.39
CA ASP A 45 3.88 1.16 4.34
C ASP A 45 3.97 2.70 4.21
N LEU A 46 5.16 3.25 3.96
CA LEU A 46 5.33 4.67 3.60
C LEU A 46 4.53 5.01 2.33
N LEU A 47 4.70 4.21 1.28
CA LEU A 47 4.04 4.43 -0.01
C LEU A 47 2.52 4.31 0.07
N ILE A 48 1.97 3.44 0.92
CA ILE A 48 0.51 3.35 1.18
C ILE A 48 -0.02 4.70 1.68
N GLY A 49 0.64 5.31 2.67
CA GLY A 49 0.21 6.61 3.20
C GLY A 49 0.32 7.75 2.18
N LEU A 50 1.43 7.77 1.42
CA LEU A 50 1.66 8.78 0.38
C LEU A 50 0.68 8.63 -0.80
N GLU A 51 0.45 7.41 -1.28
CA GLU A 51 -0.45 7.14 -2.40
C GLU A 51 -1.90 7.46 -2.03
N HIS A 52 -2.34 7.17 -0.80
CA HIS A 52 -3.65 7.60 -0.33
C HIS A 52 -3.81 9.13 -0.41
N ARG A 53 -2.78 9.89 -0.04
CA ARG A 53 -2.81 11.35 -0.16
C ARG A 53 -2.90 11.81 -1.61
N LEU A 54 -2.12 11.21 -2.51
CA LEU A 54 -2.18 11.52 -3.94
C LEU A 54 -3.58 11.22 -4.52
N TYR A 55 -4.19 10.10 -4.12
CA TYR A 55 -5.56 9.77 -4.53
C TYR A 55 -6.58 10.82 -4.10
N LEU A 56 -6.51 11.29 -2.85
CA LEU A 56 -7.40 12.37 -2.39
C LEU A 56 -7.19 13.65 -3.20
N GLN A 57 -5.94 13.99 -3.51
CA GLN A 57 -5.61 15.16 -4.32
C GLN A 57 -6.15 15.03 -5.75
N HIS A 58 -6.04 13.87 -6.39
CA HIS A 58 -6.57 13.61 -7.73
C HIS A 58 -8.11 13.51 -7.77
N SER A 59 -8.76 13.34 -6.62
CA SER A 59 -10.23 13.32 -6.54
C SER A 59 -10.85 14.72 -6.44
N LEU A 60 -10.04 15.77 -6.33
CA LEU A 60 -10.51 17.16 -6.26
C LEU A 60 -10.97 17.68 -7.63
N PRO A 61 -11.87 18.67 -7.70
CA PRO A 61 -12.28 19.30 -8.96
C PRO A 61 -11.11 19.95 -9.73
N GLU A 62 -11.15 19.93 -11.06
CA GLU A 62 -10.06 20.43 -11.94
C GLU A 62 -9.60 21.86 -11.59
N GLN A 63 -10.53 22.76 -11.28
CA GLN A 63 -10.20 24.15 -10.91
C GLN A 63 -9.34 24.25 -9.63
N GLU A 64 -9.56 23.34 -8.67
CA GLU A 64 -8.72 23.27 -7.47
C GLU A 64 -7.37 22.63 -7.77
N GLN A 65 -7.35 21.60 -8.63
CA GLN A 65 -6.11 20.96 -9.07
C GLN A 65 -5.17 21.97 -9.75
N GLU A 66 -5.69 22.81 -10.66
CA GLU A 66 -4.88 23.83 -11.36
C GLU A 66 -4.30 24.88 -10.41
N LYS A 67 -5.09 25.38 -9.46
CA LYS A 67 -4.63 26.32 -8.43
C LYS A 67 -3.52 25.71 -7.59
N ARG A 68 -3.69 24.45 -7.20
CA ARG A 68 -2.70 23.68 -6.42
C ARG A 68 -1.42 23.45 -7.21
N GLN A 69 -1.51 23.13 -8.50
CA GLN A 69 -0.34 22.92 -9.35
C GLN A 69 0.52 24.19 -9.48
N LYS A 70 -0.11 25.37 -9.56
CA LYS A 70 0.61 26.66 -9.56
C LYS A 70 1.34 26.93 -8.24
N ALA A 71 0.75 26.58 -7.10
CA ALA A 71 1.38 26.75 -5.79
C ALA A 71 2.56 25.78 -5.54
N LYS A 72 2.45 24.58 -6.11
CA LYS A 72 3.45 23.50 -5.99
C LYS A 72 4.81 23.85 -6.58
N SER A 73 4.85 24.54 -7.73
CA SER A 73 6.10 24.86 -8.44
C SER A 73 7.13 25.57 -7.56
N SER A 74 6.69 26.56 -6.76
CA SER A 74 7.55 27.30 -5.83
C SER A 74 8.12 26.43 -4.69
N HIS A 75 7.34 25.45 -4.20
CA HIS A 75 7.77 24.54 -3.14
C HIS A 75 8.77 23.51 -3.66
N VAL A 76 8.52 22.99 -4.86
CA VAL A 76 9.40 22.04 -5.54
C VAL A 76 10.77 22.68 -5.81
N LEU A 77 10.80 23.91 -6.32
CA LEU A 77 12.05 24.65 -6.53
C LEU A 77 12.87 24.78 -5.24
N LYS A 78 12.24 25.19 -4.13
CA LYS A 78 12.91 25.28 -2.83
C LYS A 78 13.45 23.94 -2.34
N MET A 79 12.75 22.84 -2.60
CA MET A 79 13.26 21.51 -2.25
C MET A 79 14.48 21.13 -3.09
N HIS A 80 14.46 21.44 -4.40
CA HIS A 80 15.59 21.18 -5.29
C HIS A 80 16.85 21.94 -4.87
N GLU A 81 16.72 23.19 -4.46
CA GLU A 81 17.83 24.01 -3.92
C GLU A 81 18.42 23.43 -2.62
N ASN A 82 17.71 22.53 -1.94
CA ASN A 82 18.09 21.97 -0.64
C ASN A 82 18.34 20.45 -0.68
N ILE A 83 18.54 19.86 -1.86
CA ILE A 83 18.85 18.43 -2.00
C ILE A 83 20.16 18.10 -1.24
N PRO A 84 20.13 17.23 -0.21
CA PRO A 84 21.35 16.76 0.43
C PRO A 84 22.08 15.75 -0.50
N ALA A 85 23.40 15.83 -0.56
CA ALA A 85 24.20 14.82 -1.26
C ALA A 85 24.21 13.51 -0.45
N ILE A 86 24.05 12.36 -1.10
CA ILE A 86 24.33 11.05 -0.48
C ILE A 86 25.77 10.70 -0.80
N LEU A 87 26.62 10.61 0.22
CA LEU A 87 28.04 10.31 0.05
C LEU A 87 28.26 8.79 0.12
N ARG A 88 29.24 8.29 -0.64
CA ARG A 88 29.59 6.86 -0.64
C ARG A 88 29.94 6.37 0.78
N GLU A 89 30.71 7.16 1.52
CA GLU A 89 31.14 6.83 2.89
C GLU A 89 29.95 6.65 3.85
N GLU A 90 28.85 7.38 3.66
CA GLU A 90 27.64 7.24 4.47
C GLU A 90 26.91 5.91 4.20
N LEU A 91 27.05 5.36 2.99
CA LEU A 91 26.47 4.08 2.60
C LEU A 91 27.38 2.90 2.99
N GLU A 92 28.69 3.06 2.86
CA GLU A 92 29.68 2.06 3.31
C GLU A 92 29.68 1.91 4.83
N ASN A 93 29.46 3.01 5.56
CA ASN A 93 29.35 3.03 7.03
C ASN A 93 27.89 3.24 7.49
N ALA A 94 26.94 2.63 6.79
CA ALA A 94 25.52 2.76 7.10
C ALA A 94 25.23 2.36 8.55
N ASP A 95 24.74 3.31 9.35
CA ASP A 95 24.33 3.06 10.74
C ASP A 95 23.06 2.22 10.78
N VAL A 96 23.19 0.96 11.19
CA VAL A 96 22.07 0.02 11.33
C VAL A 96 20.96 0.56 12.23
N ASN A 97 21.29 1.45 13.17
CA ASN A 97 20.32 2.06 14.08
C ASN A 97 19.37 3.02 13.37
N GLN A 98 19.71 3.50 12.17
CA GLN A 98 18.82 4.33 11.33
C GLN A 98 17.89 3.51 10.43
N ARG A 99 17.94 2.17 10.53
CA ARG A 99 17.01 1.30 9.81
C ARG A 99 15.61 1.40 10.42
N VAL A 100 14.62 1.63 9.56
CA VAL A 100 13.20 1.66 9.95
C VAL A 100 12.69 0.22 10.06
N GLU A 101 12.31 -0.18 11.28
CA GLU A 101 11.70 -1.48 11.59
C GLU A 101 10.22 -1.49 11.23
N SER A 102 9.50 -0.43 11.62
CA SER A 102 8.07 -0.28 11.36
C SER A 102 7.69 1.19 11.25
N LEU A 103 6.56 1.44 10.58
CA LEU A 103 6.03 2.78 10.33
C LEU A 103 4.53 2.80 10.59
N ALA A 104 4.07 3.87 11.22
CA ALA A 104 2.65 4.17 11.36
C ALA A 104 2.34 5.61 10.92
N LEU A 105 1.24 5.79 10.19
CA LEU A 105 0.70 7.12 9.91
C LEU A 105 -0.06 7.59 11.16
N SER A 106 0.57 8.44 11.96
CA SER A 106 0.02 8.94 13.22
C SER A 106 -0.83 10.18 13.04
N ASP A 107 -0.58 10.97 11.99
CA ASP A 107 -1.41 12.10 11.61
C ASP A 107 -1.56 12.20 10.08
N ASN A 108 -2.78 12.49 9.63
CA ASN A 108 -3.18 12.51 8.23
C ASN A 108 -3.97 13.80 7.90
N THR A 109 -3.58 14.95 8.45
CA THR A 109 -4.21 16.25 8.12
C THR A 109 -4.05 16.64 6.65
N GLU A 110 -4.86 17.60 6.19
CA GLU A 110 -4.76 18.13 4.82
C GLU A 110 -3.38 18.67 4.44
N LYS A 111 -2.68 19.29 5.40
CA LYS A 111 -1.44 20.04 5.14
C LYS A 111 -0.18 19.22 5.37
N VAL A 112 -0.22 18.27 6.31
CA VAL A 112 0.95 17.51 6.75
C VAL A 112 0.53 16.08 7.08
N LEU A 113 1.31 15.14 6.55
CA LEU A 113 1.33 13.75 6.97
C LEU A 113 2.43 13.56 8.01
N THR A 114 2.13 12.92 9.13
CA THR A 114 3.14 12.54 10.12
C THR A 114 3.25 11.02 10.17
N PHE A 115 4.43 10.52 9.84
CA PHE A 115 4.79 9.11 9.95
C PHE A 115 5.66 8.91 11.17
N THR A 116 5.18 8.17 12.16
CA THR A 116 6.01 7.76 13.31
C THR A 116 6.78 6.50 12.92
N LEU A 117 8.10 6.65 12.85
CA LEU A 117 9.06 5.60 12.50
C LEU A 117 9.61 4.99 13.79
N LYS A 118 9.56 3.66 13.90
CA LYS A 118 10.32 2.92 14.90
C LYS A 118 11.63 2.48 14.27
N LEU A 119 12.73 2.95 14.84
CA LEU A 119 14.07 2.63 14.37
C LEU A 119 14.61 1.36 15.05
N HIS A 120 15.66 0.78 14.47
CA HIS A 120 16.25 -0.48 14.94
C HIS A 120 16.76 -0.41 16.39
N ASN A 121 17.28 0.75 16.82
CA ASN A 121 17.68 0.97 18.21
C ASN A 121 16.50 1.14 19.20
N GLY A 122 15.26 0.97 18.74
CA GLY A 122 14.04 1.15 19.54
C GLY A 122 13.57 2.59 19.70
N SER A 123 14.34 3.58 19.21
CA SER A 123 13.93 4.98 19.23
C SER A 123 12.82 5.27 18.21
N HIS A 124 12.11 6.38 18.43
CA HIS A 124 11.02 6.83 17.56
C HIS A 124 11.36 8.18 16.94
N LEU A 125 11.07 8.31 15.65
CA LEU A 125 11.30 9.52 14.85
C LEU A 125 10.03 9.83 14.05
N ASP A 126 9.53 11.06 14.13
CA ASP A 126 8.36 11.48 13.37
C ASP A 126 8.81 12.14 12.06
N LEU A 127 8.58 11.51 10.93
CA LEU A 127 8.81 12.09 9.61
C LEU A 127 7.57 12.89 9.18
N GLN A 128 7.73 14.20 9.00
CA GLN A 128 6.65 15.08 8.56
C GLN A 128 6.81 15.41 7.08
N VAL A 129 5.80 15.03 6.29
CA VAL A 129 5.71 15.27 4.86
C VAL A 129 4.60 16.28 4.61
N GLY A 130 4.99 17.48 4.18
CA GLY A 130 4.04 18.50 3.77
C GLY A 130 3.31 18.10 2.48
N GLU A 131 2.12 18.63 2.29
CA GLU A 131 1.23 18.36 1.16
C GLU A 131 1.95 18.41 -0.21
N TRP A 132 2.75 19.45 -0.45
CA TRP A 132 3.48 19.66 -1.70
C TRP A 132 4.69 18.75 -1.88
N GLN A 133 5.13 18.10 -0.81
CA GLN A 133 6.33 17.26 -0.79
C GLN A 133 5.99 15.80 -1.08
N VAL A 134 4.72 15.40 -0.96
CA VAL A 134 4.24 14.03 -1.17
C VAL A 134 4.63 13.52 -2.55
N GLU A 135 4.30 14.27 -3.60
CA GLU A 135 4.59 13.85 -4.97
C GLU A 135 6.10 13.83 -5.24
N VAL A 136 6.85 14.83 -4.75
CA VAL A 136 8.31 14.88 -4.88
C VAL A 136 8.96 13.66 -4.24
N LEU A 137 8.52 13.29 -3.03
CA LEU A 137 9.02 12.12 -2.33
C LEU A 137 8.70 10.83 -3.07
N VAL A 138 7.46 10.66 -3.55
CA VAL A 138 7.06 9.49 -4.35
C VAL A 138 7.89 9.39 -5.64
N MET A 139 8.05 10.49 -6.37
CA MET A 139 8.87 10.53 -7.58
C MET A 139 10.33 10.17 -7.28
N ALA A 140 10.92 10.75 -6.23
CA ALA A 140 12.31 10.46 -5.84
C ALA A 140 12.49 8.96 -5.53
N ILE A 141 11.57 8.36 -4.77
CA ILE A 141 11.57 6.91 -4.48
C ILE A 141 11.50 6.09 -5.78
N ILE A 142 10.56 6.40 -6.67
CA ILE A 142 10.37 5.66 -7.93
C ILE A 142 11.62 5.80 -8.82
N HIS A 143 12.18 7.00 -8.95
CA HIS A 143 13.40 7.23 -9.70
C HIS A 143 14.59 6.46 -9.13
N ALA A 144 14.75 6.43 -7.80
CA ALA A 144 15.81 5.65 -7.17
C ALA A 144 15.69 4.14 -7.46
N ILE A 145 14.48 3.58 -7.39
CA ILE A 145 14.22 2.17 -7.70
C ILE A 145 14.48 1.86 -9.18
N ASN A 146 14.02 2.73 -10.09
CA ASN A 146 14.21 2.55 -11.53
C ASN A 146 15.69 2.69 -11.94
N ASN A 147 16.41 3.66 -11.37
CA ASN A 147 17.85 3.84 -11.62
C ASN A 147 18.69 2.67 -11.09
N ALA A 148 18.16 1.90 -10.14
CA ALA A 148 18.76 0.66 -9.66
C ALA A 148 18.31 -0.59 -10.45
N GLU A 149 17.58 -0.41 -11.57
CA GLU A 149 17.05 -1.46 -12.45
C GLU A 149 16.09 -2.43 -11.75
N MET A 150 15.47 -2.00 -10.63
CA MET A 150 14.58 -2.84 -9.82
C MET A 150 13.11 -2.72 -10.22
N ARG A 151 12.83 -2.83 -11.52
CA ARG A 151 11.47 -2.64 -12.07
C ARG A 151 10.45 -3.61 -11.48
N GLU A 152 10.82 -4.87 -11.28
CA GLU A 152 9.96 -5.89 -10.65
C GLU A 152 9.55 -5.51 -9.23
N LEU A 153 10.45 -4.89 -8.46
CA LEU A 153 10.13 -4.40 -7.13
C LEU A 153 9.12 -3.26 -7.19
N ALA A 154 9.32 -2.30 -8.11
CA ALA A 154 8.40 -1.19 -8.30
C ALA A 154 6.98 -1.68 -8.66
N LEU A 155 6.89 -2.63 -9.60
CA LEU A 155 5.62 -3.26 -10.00
C LEU A 155 4.96 -4.00 -8.84
N ARG A 156 5.74 -4.78 -8.08
CA ARG A 156 5.22 -5.51 -6.93
C ARG A 156 4.66 -4.57 -5.87
N ILE A 157 5.40 -3.52 -5.49
CA ILE A 157 4.92 -2.58 -4.48
C ILE A 157 3.69 -1.83 -4.98
N SER A 158 3.72 -1.27 -6.19
CA SER A 158 2.60 -0.49 -6.74
C SER A 158 1.32 -1.33 -6.87
N SER A 159 1.46 -2.64 -7.12
CA SER A 159 0.32 -3.56 -7.21
C SER A 159 -0.47 -3.73 -5.90
N MET A 160 0.05 -3.27 -4.77
CA MET A 160 -0.53 -3.47 -3.43
C MET A 160 -0.93 -2.17 -2.71
N LEU A 161 -0.93 -1.02 -3.39
CA LEU A 161 -1.21 0.27 -2.72
C LEU A 161 -2.70 0.61 -2.67
N ASP A 162 -3.51 0.06 -3.59
CA ASP A 162 -4.91 0.42 -3.78
C ASP A 162 -5.92 -0.53 -3.12
N PHE A 163 -5.43 -1.52 -2.37
CA PHE A 163 -6.25 -2.37 -1.51
C PHE A 163 -5.50 -2.85 -0.28
N LEU A 164 -6.26 -3.32 0.71
CA LEU A 164 -5.78 -3.87 1.97
C LEU A 164 -6.38 -5.27 2.16
N PRO A 165 -5.57 -6.34 2.05
CA PRO A 165 -6.06 -7.70 2.30
C PRO A 165 -6.36 -7.90 3.78
N LEU A 166 -7.50 -8.54 4.07
CA LEU A 166 -7.96 -8.84 5.43
C LEU A 166 -8.09 -10.33 5.68
N TYR A 167 -8.73 -11.07 4.77
CA TYR A 167 -8.95 -12.50 4.93
C TYR A 167 -8.89 -13.20 3.58
N ASP A 168 -8.27 -14.38 3.54
CA ASP A 168 -8.37 -15.31 2.41
C ASP A 168 -9.03 -16.60 2.87
N ALA A 169 -9.83 -17.22 2.01
CA ALA A 169 -10.68 -18.32 2.40
C ALA A 169 -10.79 -19.40 1.33
N ASP A 170 -10.81 -20.66 1.76
CA ASP A 170 -11.20 -21.81 0.98
C ASP A 170 -12.60 -22.26 1.42
N CYS A 171 -13.52 -22.39 0.46
CA CYS A 171 -14.87 -22.82 0.72
C CYS A 171 -14.97 -24.34 0.51
N LEU A 172 -15.04 -25.08 1.61
CA LEU A 172 -15.06 -26.53 1.60
C LEU A 172 -16.41 -27.08 1.11
N GLU A 173 -16.41 -28.35 0.70
CA GLU A 173 -17.59 -29.07 0.20
C GLU A 173 -18.67 -29.28 1.27
N ASN A 174 -18.26 -29.45 2.53
CA ASN A 174 -19.14 -29.58 3.68
C ASN A 174 -19.82 -28.25 4.10
N GLY A 175 -19.58 -27.16 3.36
CA GLY A 175 -20.11 -25.83 3.65
C GLY A 175 -19.27 -25.01 4.63
N ASN A 176 -18.23 -25.59 5.24
CA ASN A 176 -17.32 -24.86 6.11
C ASN A 176 -16.38 -23.95 5.31
N ILE A 177 -15.86 -22.92 5.98
CA ILE A 177 -14.89 -21.99 5.42
C ILE A 177 -13.62 -22.08 6.26
N GLU A 178 -12.52 -22.45 5.63
CA GLU A 178 -11.18 -22.28 6.20
C GLU A 178 -10.64 -20.95 5.74
N PHE A 179 -10.06 -20.16 6.64
CA PHE A 179 -9.54 -18.85 6.29
C PHE A 179 -8.26 -18.49 7.02
N ASP A 180 -7.45 -17.66 6.37
CA ASP A 180 -6.30 -16.99 6.96
C ASP A 180 -6.65 -15.52 7.21
N THR A 181 -6.07 -14.94 8.25
CA THR A 181 -6.28 -13.54 8.64
C THR A 181 -5.01 -12.72 8.45
N TYR A 182 -5.14 -11.56 7.84
CA TYR A 182 -4.09 -10.55 7.75
C TYR A 182 -4.38 -9.44 8.76
N ASN A 183 -3.62 -9.44 9.86
CA ASN A 183 -3.73 -8.40 10.88
C ASN A 183 -3.11 -7.10 10.37
N GLN A 184 -3.96 -6.10 10.12
CA GLN A 184 -3.54 -4.78 9.63
C GLN A 184 -3.66 -3.74 10.75
N PRO A 185 -2.72 -2.80 10.86
CA PRO A 185 -2.79 -1.72 11.84
C PRO A 185 -3.95 -0.76 11.52
N ASP A 186 -4.49 -0.14 12.56
CA ASP A 186 -5.67 0.71 12.48
C ASP A 186 -5.56 1.84 11.47
N TRP A 187 -4.39 2.46 11.38
CA TRP A 187 -4.17 3.57 10.46
C TRP A 187 -4.35 3.16 9.00
N LYS A 188 -4.01 1.92 8.61
CA LYS A 188 -4.23 1.42 7.23
C LYS A 188 -5.70 1.17 6.96
N HIS A 189 -6.44 0.62 7.93
CA HIS A 189 -7.88 0.43 7.78
C HIS A 189 -8.59 1.74 7.45
N ASN A 190 -8.11 2.86 7.99
CA ASN A 190 -8.74 4.18 7.82
C ASN A 190 -8.46 4.82 6.45
N LEU A 191 -7.58 4.25 5.62
CA LEU A 191 -7.26 4.75 4.27
C LEU A 191 -8.16 4.17 3.17
N TYR A 192 -8.99 3.18 3.50
CA TYR A 192 -9.83 2.47 2.54
C TYR A 192 -11.27 2.47 3.04
N ASN A 193 -12.23 2.79 2.16
CA ASN A 193 -13.60 3.11 2.57
C ASN A 193 -14.61 2.00 2.29
N HIS A 194 -14.26 1.05 1.41
CA HIS A 194 -15.14 -0.04 1.01
C HIS A 194 -14.56 -1.38 1.41
N TYR A 195 -15.42 -2.28 1.90
CA TYR A 195 -15.10 -3.70 2.01
C TYR A 195 -15.60 -4.38 0.74
N LEU A 196 -14.76 -5.19 0.09
CA LEU A 196 -15.16 -6.03 -1.02
C LEU A 196 -15.03 -7.50 -0.61
N ALA A 197 -16.07 -8.27 -0.88
CA ALA A 197 -16.03 -9.72 -0.90
C ALA A 197 -15.85 -10.20 -2.33
N LEU A 198 -14.89 -11.11 -2.52
CA LEU A 198 -14.59 -11.72 -3.81
C LEU A 198 -14.69 -13.24 -3.66
N VAL A 199 -15.40 -13.90 -4.58
CA VAL A 199 -15.44 -15.36 -4.71
C VAL A 199 -14.94 -15.75 -6.10
N TYR A 200 -13.91 -16.58 -6.13
CA TYR A 200 -13.33 -17.18 -7.32
C TYR A 200 -13.85 -18.60 -7.46
N ARG A 201 -14.47 -18.89 -8.60
CA ARG A 201 -14.91 -20.23 -8.96
C ARG A 201 -14.03 -20.78 -10.07
N TYR A 202 -13.51 -21.98 -9.86
CA TYR A 202 -12.62 -22.65 -10.80
C TYR A 202 -12.94 -24.14 -10.86
N THR A 203 -12.45 -24.79 -11.91
CA THR A 203 -12.52 -26.24 -12.06
C THR A 203 -11.12 -26.80 -11.87
N ASP A 204 -10.99 -27.88 -11.10
CA ASP A 204 -9.73 -28.60 -10.95
C ASP A 204 -9.46 -29.54 -12.13
N GLU A 205 -8.34 -30.27 -12.07
CA GLU A 205 -7.94 -31.24 -13.10
C GLU A 205 -8.88 -32.44 -13.19
N ALA A 206 -9.62 -32.74 -12.12
CA ALA A 206 -10.63 -33.80 -12.07
C ALA A 206 -11.99 -33.36 -12.61
N GLY A 207 -12.14 -32.10 -13.04
CA GLY A 207 -13.41 -31.55 -13.55
C GLY A 207 -14.37 -31.08 -12.45
N GLN A 208 -13.94 -31.06 -11.18
CA GLN A 208 -14.75 -30.65 -10.05
C GLN A 208 -14.70 -29.13 -9.83
N SER A 209 -15.86 -28.54 -9.54
CA SER A 209 -15.99 -27.10 -9.30
C SER A 209 -15.69 -26.76 -7.85
N HIS A 210 -14.76 -25.82 -7.65
CA HIS A 210 -14.32 -25.34 -6.35
C HIS A 210 -14.50 -23.82 -6.23
N ASP A 211 -14.69 -23.35 -4.99
CA ASP A 211 -14.84 -21.94 -4.67
C ASP A 211 -13.76 -21.52 -3.65
N CYS A 212 -13.05 -20.43 -3.94
CA CYS A 212 -12.18 -19.72 -3.00
C CYS A 212 -12.66 -18.30 -2.85
N GLY A 213 -12.31 -17.62 -1.78
CA GLY A 213 -12.71 -16.23 -1.59
C GLY A 213 -11.70 -15.39 -0.83
N THR A 214 -11.89 -14.08 -0.88
CA THR A 214 -11.09 -13.12 -0.13
C THR A 214 -11.93 -11.91 0.24
N ILE A 215 -11.57 -11.30 1.35
CA ILE A 215 -12.14 -10.05 1.83
C ILE A 215 -11.03 -9.03 1.90
N ILE A 216 -11.24 -7.90 1.23
CA ILE A 216 -10.30 -6.78 1.19
C ILE A 216 -11.00 -5.49 1.61
N LYS A 217 -10.23 -4.48 2.01
CA LYS A 217 -10.66 -3.09 1.88
C LYS A 217 -10.05 -2.44 0.65
N THR A 218 -10.80 -1.55 0.01
CA THR A 218 -10.30 -0.72 -1.09
C THR A 218 -11.05 0.62 -1.13
N ARG A 219 -10.64 1.50 -2.03
CA ARG A 219 -11.32 2.77 -2.35
C ARG A 219 -12.34 2.62 -3.47
N SER A 220 -12.36 1.47 -4.15
CA SER A 220 -13.24 1.22 -5.28
C SER A 220 -14.41 0.32 -4.92
N GLN A 221 -15.55 0.50 -5.60
CA GLN A 221 -16.74 -0.33 -5.41
C GLN A 221 -16.79 -1.46 -6.44
N SER A 222 -17.54 -2.51 -6.13
CA SER A 222 -17.86 -3.60 -7.07
C SER A 222 -18.45 -3.05 -8.37
N GLY A 223 -17.99 -3.57 -9.51
CA GLY A 223 -18.41 -3.13 -10.85
C GLY A 223 -17.55 -2.02 -11.46
N SER A 224 -16.62 -1.44 -10.70
CA SER A 224 -15.60 -0.51 -11.24
C SER A 224 -14.46 -1.26 -11.95
N LYS A 225 -13.80 -0.59 -12.90
CA LYS A 225 -12.62 -1.13 -13.61
C LYS A 225 -11.47 -1.41 -12.64
N GLU A 226 -11.34 -0.57 -11.62
CA GLU A 226 -10.34 -0.68 -10.57
C GLU A 226 -10.58 -1.94 -9.72
N ALA A 227 -11.82 -2.21 -9.32
CA ALA A 227 -12.17 -3.44 -8.59
C ALA A 227 -11.89 -4.71 -9.42
N GLU A 228 -12.10 -4.65 -10.74
CA GLU A 228 -11.74 -5.73 -11.65
C GLU A 228 -10.22 -5.91 -11.77
N ALA A 229 -9.46 -4.82 -11.85
CA ALA A 229 -8.00 -4.88 -11.86
C ALA A 229 -7.43 -5.43 -10.53
N ILE A 230 -8.01 -5.04 -9.40
CA ILE A 230 -7.67 -5.57 -8.07
C ILE A 230 -7.95 -7.07 -8.00
N SER A 231 -9.11 -7.54 -8.48
CA SER A 231 -9.48 -8.95 -8.41
C SER A 231 -8.53 -9.85 -9.18
N ARG A 232 -7.98 -9.38 -10.31
CA ARG A 232 -6.95 -10.10 -11.07
C ARG A 232 -5.61 -10.13 -10.33
N ARG A 233 -5.18 -9.00 -9.76
CA ARG A 233 -3.89 -8.90 -9.03
C ARG A 233 -3.87 -9.71 -7.74
N LEU A 234 -5.00 -9.88 -7.07
CA LEU A 234 -5.12 -10.67 -5.83
C LEU A 234 -4.71 -12.14 -5.99
N LEU A 235 -4.89 -12.72 -7.19
CA LEU A 235 -4.50 -14.10 -7.48
C LEU A 235 -2.99 -14.33 -7.27
N ASN A 236 -2.18 -13.32 -7.57
CA ASN A 236 -0.72 -13.39 -7.45
C ASN A 236 -0.23 -13.11 -6.03
N PHE A 237 -1.09 -12.57 -5.16
CA PHE A 237 -0.76 -12.12 -3.82
C PHE A 237 -1.04 -13.20 -2.75
N SER A 238 -2.22 -13.78 -2.79
CA SER A 238 -2.66 -14.74 -1.76
C SER A 238 -2.04 -16.12 -1.99
N PRO A 239 -1.39 -16.74 -0.99
CA PRO A 239 -0.94 -18.13 -1.09
C PRO A 239 -2.07 -19.10 -1.44
N ARG A 240 -3.28 -18.87 -0.89
CA ARG A 240 -4.47 -19.69 -1.18
C ARG A 240 -5.01 -19.48 -2.59
N LEU A 241 -4.96 -18.25 -3.10
CA LEU A 241 -5.44 -17.95 -4.46
C LEU A 241 -4.40 -18.24 -5.55
N LYS A 242 -3.11 -18.37 -5.19
CA LYS A 242 -2.04 -18.63 -6.16
C LYS A 242 -2.23 -19.92 -6.95
N LYS A 243 -2.93 -20.91 -6.40
CA LYS A 243 -3.32 -22.15 -7.11
C LYS A 243 -4.21 -21.91 -8.34
N LEU A 244 -4.77 -20.71 -8.48
CA LEU A 244 -5.61 -20.25 -9.58
C LEU A 244 -4.82 -19.48 -10.65
N GLU A 245 -3.54 -19.20 -10.42
CA GLU A 245 -2.69 -18.49 -11.37
C GLU A 245 -2.66 -19.25 -12.71
N GLY A 246 -3.02 -18.57 -13.80
CA GLY A 246 -3.11 -19.16 -15.15
C GLY A 246 -4.34 -20.04 -15.42
N LYS A 247 -5.22 -20.27 -14.44
CA LYS A 247 -6.44 -21.09 -14.62
C LYS A 247 -7.66 -20.23 -14.97
N PRO A 248 -8.57 -20.73 -15.82
CA PRO A 248 -9.82 -20.05 -16.09
C PRO A 248 -10.68 -20.06 -14.82
N CYS A 249 -10.99 -18.87 -14.30
CA CYS A 249 -11.85 -18.69 -13.13
C CYS A 249 -12.93 -17.64 -13.40
N LYS A 250 -14.11 -17.85 -12.82
CA LYS A 250 -15.17 -16.83 -12.76
C LYS A 250 -15.03 -16.09 -11.43
N VAL A 251 -15.11 -14.77 -11.46
CA VAL A 251 -14.96 -13.93 -10.27
C VAL A 251 -16.27 -13.21 -9.99
N PHE A 252 -16.77 -13.38 -8.77
CA PHE A 252 -17.94 -12.68 -8.26
C PHE A 252 -17.48 -11.66 -7.21
N VAL A 253 -17.88 -10.41 -7.35
CA VAL A 253 -17.44 -9.31 -6.48
C VAL A 253 -18.65 -8.59 -5.91
N ARG A 254 -18.65 -8.33 -4.61
CA ARG A 254 -19.71 -7.59 -3.93
C ARG A 254 -19.14 -6.56 -2.95
N THR A 255 -19.63 -5.33 -3.04
CA THR A 255 -19.38 -4.32 -2.02
C THR A 255 -20.21 -4.62 -0.78
N LEU A 256 -19.55 -4.64 0.39
CA LEU A 256 -20.21 -4.87 1.67
C LEU A 256 -20.56 -3.53 2.32
N GLY A 257 -21.82 -3.38 2.71
CA GLY A 257 -22.25 -2.24 3.50
C GLY A 257 -21.76 -2.37 4.94
N THR A 258 -21.09 -1.34 5.46
CA THR A 258 -20.69 -1.27 6.87
C THR A 258 -21.82 -0.82 7.78
N GLY A 259 -22.91 -0.28 7.22
CA GLY A 259 -24.03 0.26 7.97
C GLY A 259 -23.58 1.33 8.96
N LYS A 260 -23.96 1.19 10.24
CA LYS A 260 -23.52 2.08 11.32
C LYS A 260 -22.16 1.69 11.92
N ALA A 261 -21.60 0.54 11.55
CA ALA A 261 -20.34 0.08 12.10
C ALA A 261 -19.16 0.78 11.43
N ALA A 262 -18.16 1.17 12.22
CA ALA A 262 -16.91 1.69 11.69
C ALA A 262 -16.08 0.61 10.97
N ARG A 263 -16.19 -0.65 11.42
CA ARG A 263 -15.51 -1.81 10.83
C ARG A 263 -16.39 -3.05 10.88
N LEU A 264 -16.23 -3.91 9.87
CA LEU A 264 -16.85 -5.22 9.86
C LEU A 264 -16.05 -6.18 10.74
N THR A 265 -16.76 -6.99 11.52
CA THR A 265 -16.15 -8.09 12.27
C THR A 265 -15.80 -9.26 11.33
N GLN A 266 -14.93 -10.16 11.80
CA GLN A 266 -14.60 -11.38 11.06
C GLN A 266 -15.85 -12.19 10.70
N ASP A 267 -16.78 -12.38 11.65
CA ASP A 267 -18.03 -13.10 11.40
C ASP A 267 -18.90 -12.45 10.32
N GLN A 268 -18.98 -11.11 10.32
CA GLN A 268 -19.71 -10.38 9.29
C GLN A 268 -19.06 -10.58 7.91
N CYS A 269 -17.73 -10.52 7.84
CA CYS A 269 -16.96 -10.77 6.62
C CYS A 269 -17.15 -12.21 6.10
N MET A 270 -17.05 -13.23 6.96
CA MET A 270 -17.21 -14.62 6.56
C MET A 270 -18.66 -14.95 6.14
N ARG A 271 -19.66 -14.42 6.85
CA ARG A 271 -21.07 -14.55 6.44
C ARG A 271 -21.33 -13.90 5.09
N ALA A 272 -20.75 -12.73 4.84
CA ALA A 272 -20.88 -12.05 3.55
C ALA A 272 -20.26 -12.88 2.41
N LEU A 273 -19.09 -13.49 2.65
CA LEU A 273 -18.44 -14.37 1.68
C LEU A 273 -19.27 -15.62 1.39
N HIS A 274 -19.79 -16.28 2.43
CA HIS A 274 -20.69 -17.41 2.30
C HIS A 274 -21.94 -17.06 1.47
N ASN A 275 -22.58 -15.93 1.77
CA ASN A 275 -23.78 -15.49 1.06
C ASN A 275 -23.50 -15.16 -0.42
N LEU A 276 -22.32 -14.61 -0.73
CA LEU A 276 -21.89 -14.36 -2.12
C LEU A 276 -21.67 -15.68 -2.88
N ARG A 277 -21.07 -16.68 -2.23
CA ARG A 277 -20.91 -18.04 -2.77
C ARG A 277 -22.27 -18.69 -3.08
N MET A 278 -23.23 -18.58 -2.17
CA MET A 278 -24.56 -19.16 -2.38
C MET A 278 -25.32 -18.47 -3.51
N ALA A 279 -25.29 -17.14 -3.56
CA ALA A 279 -25.94 -16.37 -4.63
C ALA A 279 -25.36 -16.69 -6.02
N SER A 280 -24.02 -16.76 -6.13
CA SER A 280 -23.35 -17.12 -7.39
C SER A 280 -23.57 -18.57 -7.83
N SER A 281 -24.05 -19.45 -6.93
CA SER A 281 -24.43 -20.82 -7.27
C SER A 281 -25.84 -20.91 -7.87
N GLN A 282 -26.70 -19.92 -7.59
CA GLN A 282 -28.08 -19.85 -8.09
C GLN A 282 -28.18 -19.27 -9.52
N GLU A 283 -27.20 -18.47 -9.97
CA GLU A 283 -27.08 -18.00 -11.37
C GLU A 283 -26.84 -19.11 -12.41
N LYS A 284 -26.71 -20.38 -11.98
CA LYS A 284 -26.63 -21.56 -12.85
C LYS A 284 -28.00 -22.16 -13.22
N ARG A 285 -29.12 -21.55 -12.84
CA ARG A 285 -30.48 -22.01 -13.20
C ARG A 285 -31.15 -21.10 -14.22
#